data_AF-A0A6P5L9V4-F1
#
_entry.id   AF-A0A6P5L9V4-F1
#
_cell.length_a   1.000
_cell.length_b   1.000
_cell.length_c   1.000
_cell.angle_alpha   90.00
_cell.angle_beta   90.00
_cell.angle_gamma   90.00
#
_symmetry.space_group_name_H-M   'P 1'
#
loop_
_entity.id
_entity.type
_entity.pdbx_description
1 polymer ?
#
loop_
_entity_poly.entity_id
_entity_poly.type
_entity_poly.pdbx_seq_one_letter_code
_entity_poly.pdbx_strand_id
1 'polypeptide(L)'
;MGQAIPESYDTEASAEGPRGCPGLTCGLLWLCPAAGITCPAYEILLSQLKNMAKRDFLNSFMTDQGLNLPHLNDTCKRSSDFLVTETLKDLPPVTFLQTVSQNLRHVVQILKEPVFEAMNIYLQGIDNNVCCMLQKLPPAPTACPAPGSKRTLSPTPTVGSFSWKLERCKVIQSYQRFMEAVGKVLETWGPSPGQRNRNRRSLLNVLLGQRRKVRAG
;
A
#
# COMPACT_ATOMS: atom_id res chain seq x y z
N MET A 1 40.14 40.82 43.91
CA MET A 1 40.06 41.96 42.96
C MET A 1 39.49 41.42 41.66
N GLY A 2 38.40 42.02 41.18
CA GLY A 2 37.69 41.61 39.96
C GLY A 2 36.21 41.32 40.21
N GLN A 3 35.40 42.38 40.31
CA GLN A 3 33.94 42.33 40.14
C GLN A 3 33.60 42.15 38.65
N ALA A 4 32.57 41.37 38.34
CA ALA A 4 31.46 41.80 37.47
C ALA A 4 30.32 40.77 37.57
N ILE A 5 29.11 41.31 37.74
CA ILE A 5 27.82 40.63 37.96
C ILE A 5 27.13 40.35 36.59
N PRO A 6 25.85 39.94 36.51
CA PRO A 6 25.39 38.70 35.87
C PRO A 6 24.59 38.97 34.58
N GLU A 7 24.08 37.92 33.93
CA GLU A 7 22.81 38.03 33.21
C GLU A 7 22.17 36.65 33.09
N SER A 8 21.10 36.46 33.86
CA SER A 8 20.07 35.46 33.62
C SER A 8 19.17 35.94 32.50
N TYR A 9 18.81 35.06 31.56
CA TYR A 9 17.53 35.17 30.90
C TYR A 9 16.79 33.86 31.02
N ASP A 10 15.67 33.99 31.70
CA ASP A 10 14.58 33.05 31.84
C ASP A 10 14.06 32.60 30.47
N THR A 11 13.69 31.33 30.35
CA THR A 11 12.73 30.90 29.32
C THR A 11 11.43 30.62 30.05
N GLU A 12 10.53 31.61 30.03
CA GLU A 12 9.16 31.50 30.51
C GLU A 12 8.41 30.37 29.80
N ALA A 13 7.77 29.53 30.60
CA ALA A 13 6.60 28.79 30.21
C ALA A 13 5.39 29.74 30.25
N SER A 14 4.57 29.75 29.20
CA SER A 14 3.19 30.20 29.34
C SER A 14 2.24 29.31 28.54
N ALA A 15 1.30 28.75 29.29
CA ALA A 15 0.18 27.98 28.83
C ALA A 15 -0.96 28.93 28.47
N GLU A 16 -1.56 28.76 27.29
CA GLU A 16 -2.93 29.20 27.04
C GLU A 16 -3.67 28.14 26.22
N GLY A 17 -4.77 27.66 26.80
CA GLY A 17 -5.67 26.67 26.24
C GLY A 17 -6.56 27.21 25.11
N PRO A 18 -7.48 26.36 24.61
CA PRO A 18 -8.13 26.52 23.32
C PRO A 18 -9.26 27.55 23.38
N ARG A 19 -9.17 28.59 22.56
CA ARG A 19 -10.33 29.44 22.25
C ARG A 19 -11.11 28.80 21.11
N GLY A 20 -12.26 28.24 21.47
CA GLY A 20 -13.22 27.67 20.55
C GLY A 20 -13.79 28.71 19.58
N CYS A 21 -14.10 28.25 18.37
CA CYS A 21 -15.02 28.96 17.48
C CYS A 21 -16.46 28.77 17.98
N PRO A 22 -17.24 29.85 18.18
CA PRO A 22 -18.66 29.72 18.50
C PRO A 22 -19.46 29.33 17.25
N GLY A 23 -20.25 28.26 17.39
CA GLY A 23 -21.63 28.15 16.89
C GLY A 23 -21.89 28.15 15.37
N LEU A 24 -22.31 26.96 14.89
CA LEU A 24 -23.43 26.73 13.97
C LEU A 24 -23.40 27.36 12.57
N THR A 25 -22.77 26.66 11.61
CA THR A 25 -23.53 25.99 10.52
C THR A 25 -22.85 24.65 10.21
N CYS A 26 -23.52 23.58 10.62
CA CYS A 26 -23.14 22.21 10.32
C CYS A 26 -23.73 21.84 8.95
N GLY A 27 -22.88 21.43 8.01
CA GLY A 27 -23.31 20.82 6.75
C GLY A 27 -22.75 21.55 5.53
N LEU A 28 -21.95 20.83 4.76
CA LEU A 28 -21.24 21.26 3.55
C LEU A 28 -20.00 22.12 3.78
N LEU A 29 -18.86 21.46 3.98
CA LEU A 29 -17.70 21.51 3.08
C LEU A 29 -16.58 20.69 3.72
N TRP A 30 -16.65 19.36 3.58
CA TRP A 30 -15.46 18.53 3.64
C TRP A 30 -14.69 18.71 2.32
N LEU A 31 -14.18 19.92 2.09
CA LEU A 31 -13.06 20.14 1.20
C LEU A 31 -11.84 20.19 2.10
N CYS A 32 -11.10 19.09 2.17
CA CYS A 32 -9.67 19.20 2.41
C CYS A 32 -9.04 19.55 1.06
N PRO A 33 -8.56 20.79 0.83
CA PRO A 33 -7.51 21.01 -0.14
C PRO A 33 -6.19 20.64 0.55
N ALA A 34 -6.05 19.38 0.96
CA ALA A 34 -4.75 18.86 1.35
C ALA A 34 -4.04 18.58 0.02
N ALA A 35 -3.05 19.42 -0.32
CA ALA A 35 -2.12 19.30 -1.43
C ALA A 35 -2.50 18.23 -2.47
N GLY A 36 -3.05 18.65 -3.62
CA GLY A 36 -3.56 17.76 -4.67
C GLY A 36 -2.52 16.81 -5.24
N ILE A 37 -2.20 15.73 -4.50
CA ILE A 37 -1.47 14.59 -5.01
C ILE A 37 -2.47 13.80 -5.84
N THR A 38 -2.64 14.23 -7.08
CA THR A 38 -3.47 13.49 -8.04
C THR A 38 -2.84 12.13 -8.28
N CYS A 39 -3.64 11.07 -8.14
CA CYS A 39 -3.19 9.72 -8.45
C CYS A 39 -2.64 9.63 -9.89
N PRO A 40 -1.46 9.02 -10.08
CA PRO A 40 -0.85 8.84 -11.40
C PRO A 40 -1.78 8.14 -12.41
N ALA A 41 -1.42 8.19 -13.68
CA ALA A 41 -2.14 7.49 -14.72
C ALA A 41 -2.16 5.97 -14.48
N TYR A 42 -3.22 5.30 -14.93
CA TYR A 42 -3.42 3.85 -14.72
C TYR A 42 -2.22 3.01 -15.15
N GLU A 43 -1.64 3.27 -16.34
CA GLU A 43 -0.50 2.49 -16.85
C GLU A 43 0.76 2.68 -15.99
N ILE A 44 0.95 3.89 -15.44
CA ILE A 44 2.06 4.19 -14.53
C ILE A 44 1.86 3.43 -13.21
N LEU A 45 0.65 3.48 -12.64
CA LEU A 45 0.31 2.75 -11.42
C LEU A 45 0.47 1.24 -11.59
N LEU A 46 0.02 0.69 -12.72
CA LEU A 46 0.13 -0.73 -13.01
C LEU A 46 1.60 -1.16 -13.09
N SER A 47 2.42 -0.39 -13.81
CA SER A 47 3.86 -0.63 -13.91
C SER A 47 4.55 -0.55 -12.54
N GLN A 48 4.21 0.46 -11.74
CA GLN A 48 4.75 0.63 -10.38
C GLN A 48 4.38 -0.57 -9.50
N LEU A 49 3.11 -0.98 -9.46
CA LEU A 49 2.66 -2.13 -8.66
C LEU A 49 3.34 -3.43 -9.08
N LYS A 50 3.47 -3.69 -10.39
CA LYS A 50 4.21 -4.84 -10.93
C LYS A 50 5.66 -4.86 -10.48
N ASN A 51 6.34 -3.71 -10.52
CA ASN A 51 7.73 -3.61 -10.11
C ASN A 51 7.89 -3.77 -8.59
N MET A 52 6.96 -3.22 -7.81
CA MET A 52 7.00 -3.35 -6.35
C MET A 52 6.74 -4.79 -5.87
N ALA A 53 5.92 -5.55 -6.60
CA ALA A 53 5.68 -6.96 -6.34
C ALA A 53 6.94 -7.84 -6.49
N LYS A 54 7.98 -7.37 -7.19
CA LYS A 54 9.25 -8.11 -7.40
C LYS A 54 10.27 -7.88 -6.27
N ARG A 55 9.98 -7.00 -5.31
CA ARG A 55 10.93 -6.64 -4.24
C ARG A 55 11.13 -7.81 -3.28
N ASP A 56 12.38 -8.25 -3.14
CA ASP A 56 12.78 -9.29 -2.19
C ASP A 56 13.19 -8.66 -0.84
N PHE A 57 12.37 -8.84 0.19
CA PHE A 57 12.70 -8.48 1.58
C PHE A 57 13.28 -9.62 2.43
N LEU A 58 13.08 -10.87 2.01
CA LEU A 58 13.41 -12.05 2.80
C LEU A 58 14.91 -12.25 2.80
N ASN A 59 15.55 -12.16 1.64
CA ASN A 59 16.99 -12.36 1.53
C ASN A 59 17.76 -11.30 2.32
N SER A 60 17.33 -10.03 2.25
CA SER A 60 17.90 -8.95 3.07
C SER A 60 17.73 -9.22 4.56
N PHE A 61 16.51 -9.53 5.01
CA PHE A 61 16.25 -9.85 6.41
C PHE A 61 17.07 -11.04 6.91
N MET A 62 17.14 -12.13 6.14
CA MET A 62 17.91 -13.32 6.51
C MET A 62 19.40 -13.02 6.64
N THR A 63 19.93 -12.15 5.77
CA THR A 63 21.32 -11.71 5.82
C THR A 63 21.57 -10.87 7.07
N ASP A 64 20.75 -9.85 7.31
CA ASP A 64 20.93 -8.89 8.42
C ASP A 64 20.75 -9.56 9.79
N GLN A 65 19.91 -10.59 9.88
CA GLN A 65 19.62 -11.29 11.13
C GLN A 65 20.52 -12.50 11.39
N GLY A 66 21.44 -12.83 10.49
CA GLY A 66 22.32 -14.00 10.58
C GLY A 66 21.59 -15.34 10.43
N LEU A 67 20.50 -15.36 9.64
CA LEU A 67 19.69 -16.55 9.35
C LEU A 67 20.05 -17.21 8.01
N ASN A 68 21.03 -16.71 7.27
CA ASN A 68 21.43 -17.23 5.96
C ASN A 68 22.26 -18.53 6.06
N LEU A 69 21.76 -19.49 6.83
CA LEU A 69 22.30 -20.83 6.99
C LEU A 69 21.35 -21.83 6.32
N PRO A 70 21.85 -22.87 5.62
CA PRO A 70 21.00 -23.78 4.83
C PRO A 70 19.80 -24.35 5.60
N HIS A 71 20.00 -24.81 6.83
CA HIS A 71 18.95 -25.41 7.67
C HIS A 71 17.87 -24.40 8.16
N LEU A 72 18.24 -23.11 8.31
CA LEU A 72 17.29 -22.06 8.69
C LEU A 72 16.50 -21.55 7.50
N ASN A 73 17.11 -21.57 6.30
CA ASN A 73 16.44 -21.24 5.05
C ASN A 73 15.21 -22.13 4.83
N ASP A 74 15.34 -23.43 5.04
CA ASP A 74 14.21 -24.37 4.92
C ASP A 74 13.13 -24.12 5.98
N THR A 75 13.55 -23.68 7.18
CA THR A 75 12.63 -23.36 8.28
C THR A 75 11.81 -22.10 8.00
N CYS A 76 12.42 -21.07 7.42
CA CYS A 76 11.73 -19.87 6.95
C CYS A 76 10.81 -20.16 5.75
N LYS A 77 11.25 -21.05 4.84
CA LYS A 77 10.51 -21.46 3.64
C LYS A 77 9.32 -22.35 3.92
N ARG A 78 9.28 -23.07 5.06
CA ARG A 78 8.11 -23.85 5.45
C ARG A 78 6.92 -22.90 5.64
N SER A 79 5.91 -23.05 4.79
CA SER A 79 4.77 -22.12 4.67
C SER A 79 4.12 -21.87 6.02
N SER A 80 3.86 -20.62 6.31
CA SER A 80 2.72 -20.24 7.13
C SER A 80 1.65 -19.79 6.16
N ASP A 81 0.44 -20.36 6.22
CA ASP A 81 -0.71 -19.95 5.38
C ASP A 81 -1.32 -18.64 5.91
N PHE A 82 -0.43 -17.67 6.10
CA PHE A 82 -0.68 -16.47 6.86
C PHE A 82 -1.44 -15.42 6.03
N LEU A 83 -1.22 -15.41 4.71
CA LEU A 83 -1.91 -14.54 3.76
C LEU A 83 -2.71 -15.36 2.77
N VAL A 84 -3.84 -14.81 2.32
CA VAL A 84 -4.71 -15.43 1.33
C VAL A 84 -4.05 -15.38 -0.05
N THR A 85 -3.65 -16.53 -0.58
CA THR A 85 -3.03 -16.67 -1.91
C THR A 85 -3.89 -17.50 -2.86
N GLU A 86 -4.55 -18.52 -2.33
CA GLU A 86 -5.52 -19.35 -3.03
C GLU A 86 -6.69 -18.45 -3.43
N THR A 87 -7.09 -18.50 -4.70
CA THR A 87 -8.17 -17.70 -5.32
C THR A 87 -7.86 -16.24 -5.72
N LEU A 88 -6.66 -15.69 -5.51
CA LEU A 88 -6.38 -14.28 -5.91
C LEU A 88 -6.63 -14.00 -7.39
N LYS A 89 -6.31 -14.95 -8.27
CA LYS A 89 -6.47 -14.82 -9.73
C LYS A 89 -7.93 -14.77 -10.18
N ASP A 90 -8.83 -15.30 -9.37
CA ASP A 90 -10.25 -15.43 -9.70
C ASP A 90 -11.08 -14.26 -9.14
N LEU A 91 -10.44 -13.36 -8.37
CA LEU A 91 -11.10 -12.20 -7.78
C LEU A 91 -11.37 -11.11 -8.83
N PRO A 92 -12.54 -10.46 -8.77
CA PRO A 92 -12.78 -9.22 -9.52
C PRO A 92 -11.74 -8.15 -9.17
N PRO A 93 -11.35 -7.25 -10.11
CA PRO A 93 -10.27 -6.28 -9.91
C PRO A 93 -10.36 -5.43 -8.63
N VAL A 94 -11.57 -4.97 -8.27
CA VAL A 94 -11.81 -4.20 -7.05
C VAL A 94 -11.57 -5.05 -5.80
N THR A 95 -12.15 -6.24 -5.74
CA THR A 95 -11.97 -7.18 -4.62
C THR A 95 -10.52 -7.62 -4.48
N PHE A 96 -9.84 -7.89 -5.59
CA PHE A 96 -8.42 -8.20 -5.63
C PHE A 96 -7.59 -7.10 -4.94
N LEU A 97 -7.76 -5.84 -5.35
CA LEU A 97 -7.02 -4.71 -4.76
C LEU A 97 -7.36 -4.48 -3.28
N GLN A 98 -8.62 -4.70 -2.88
CA GLN A 98 -9.03 -4.63 -1.48
C GLN A 98 -8.34 -5.72 -0.64
N THR A 99 -8.28 -6.95 -1.14
CA THR A 99 -7.56 -8.05 -0.51
C THR A 99 -6.07 -7.73 -0.39
N VAL A 100 -5.46 -7.15 -1.44
CA VAL A 100 -4.05 -6.68 -1.38
C VAL A 100 -3.85 -5.66 -0.27
N SER A 101 -4.65 -4.60 -0.24
CA SER A 101 -4.56 -3.55 0.79
C SER A 101 -4.69 -4.11 2.21
N GLN A 102 -5.66 -5.02 2.44
CA GLN A 102 -5.88 -5.65 3.74
C GLN A 102 -4.68 -6.49 4.19
N ASN A 103 -4.13 -7.33 3.30
CA ASN A 103 -2.98 -8.17 3.62
C ASN A 103 -1.72 -7.33 3.88
N LEU A 104 -1.46 -6.28 3.09
CA LEU A 104 -0.34 -5.35 3.31
C LEU A 104 -0.41 -4.72 4.70
N ARG A 105 -1.58 -4.18 5.08
CA ARG A 105 -1.78 -3.58 6.39
C ARG A 105 -1.62 -4.60 7.52
N HIS A 106 -2.07 -5.84 7.31
CA HIS A 106 -1.89 -6.90 8.30
C HIS A 106 -0.40 -7.20 8.54
N VAL A 107 0.39 -7.27 7.47
CA VAL A 107 1.85 -7.45 7.56
C VAL A 107 2.49 -6.29 8.33
N VAL A 108 2.14 -5.04 8.02
CA VAL A 108 2.63 -3.86 8.76
C VAL A 108 2.31 -3.94 10.27
N GLN A 109 1.13 -4.42 10.64
CA GLN A 109 0.76 -4.56 12.06
C GLN A 109 1.60 -5.61 12.79
N ILE A 110 2.02 -6.67 12.10
CA ILE A 110 2.85 -7.72 12.67
C ILE A 110 4.32 -7.31 12.73
N LEU A 111 4.79 -6.62 11.70
CA LEU A 111 6.16 -6.13 11.57
C LEU A 111 6.27 -4.69 12.09
N LYS A 112 5.63 -4.38 13.21
CA LYS A 112 5.56 -3.01 13.76
C LYS A 112 6.84 -2.55 14.46
N GLU A 113 7.79 -3.46 14.67
CA GLU A 113 9.03 -3.13 15.37
C GLU A 113 9.94 -2.22 14.52
N PRO A 114 10.71 -1.31 15.14
CA PRO A 114 11.52 -0.31 14.43
C PRO A 114 12.51 -0.88 13.40
N VAL A 115 12.97 -2.12 13.62
CA VAL A 115 13.84 -2.85 12.67
C VAL A 115 13.20 -3.06 11.29
N PHE A 116 11.87 -2.96 11.17
CA PHE A 116 11.14 -3.10 9.91
C PHE A 116 10.69 -1.76 9.31
N GLU A 117 11.13 -0.63 9.83
CA GLU A 117 10.63 0.70 9.42
C GLU A 117 10.74 0.93 7.90
N ALA A 118 11.90 0.63 7.31
CA ALA A 118 12.10 0.77 5.87
C ALA A 118 11.15 -0.12 5.04
N MET A 119 10.86 -1.33 5.51
CA MET A 119 9.88 -2.21 4.88
C MET A 119 8.46 -1.64 5.05
N ASN A 120 8.09 -1.15 6.23
CA ASN A 120 6.77 -0.59 6.49
C ASN A 120 6.49 0.64 5.63
N ILE A 121 7.45 1.55 5.48
CA ILE A 121 7.36 2.70 4.56
C ILE A 121 7.11 2.21 3.12
N TYR A 122 7.82 1.16 2.69
CA TYR A 122 7.62 0.58 1.36
C TYR A 122 6.22 -0.02 1.18
N LEU A 123 5.74 -0.78 2.18
CA LEU A 123 4.40 -1.38 2.16
C LEU A 123 3.30 -0.31 2.12
N GLN A 124 3.48 0.80 2.84
CA GLN A 124 2.58 1.95 2.77
C GLN A 124 2.58 2.58 1.37
N GLY A 125 3.75 2.68 0.71
CA GLY A 125 3.84 3.10 -0.69
C GLY A 125 3.04 2.21 -1.65
N ILE A 126 3.08 0.88 -1.44
CA ILE A 126 2.24 -0.04 -2.20
C ILE A 126 0.75 0.21 -1.91
N ASP A 127 0.36 0.33 -0.64
CA ASP A 127 -1.05 0.55 -0.25
C ASP A 127 -1.61 1.85 -0.86
N ASN A 128 -0.80 2.90 -0.91
CA ASN A 128 -1.13 4.16 -1.59
C ASN A 128 -1.35 3.97 -3.09
N ASN A 129 -0.48 3.21 -3.77
CA ASN A 129 -0.65 2.92 -5.20
C ASN A 129 -1.87 2.02 -5.47
N VAL A 130 -2.17 1.07 -4.58
CA VAL A 130 -3.38 0.24 -4.62
C VAL A 130 -4.63 1.11 -4.47
N CYS A 131 -4.62 2.03 -3.50
CA CYS A 131 -5.66 3.03 -3.28
C CYS A 131 -5.88 3.90 -4.54
N CYS A 132 -4.80 4.39 -5.15
CA CYS A 132 -4.87 5.12 -6.40
C CYS A 132 -5.40 4.28 -7.57
N MET A 133 -5.02 3.00 -7.67
CA MET A 133 -5.50 2.09 -8.70
C MET A 133 -7.01 1.84 -8.56
N LEU A 134 -7.51 1.65 -7.34
CA LEU A 134 -8.94 1.50 -7.05
C LEU A 134 -9.76 2.67 -7.61
N GLN A 135 -9.29 3.91 -7.45
CA GLN A 135 -9.96 5.10 -7.97
C GLN A 135 -10.00 5.17 -9.52
N LYS A 136 -9.19 4.37 -10.22
CA LYS A 136 -9.18 4.30 -11.69
C LYS A 136 -10.08 3.19 -12.24
N LEU A 137 -10.59 2.29 -11.41
CA LEU A 137 -11.45 1.19 -11.83
C LEU A 137 -12.93 1.60 -11.78
N PRO A 138 -13.77 1.22 -12.76
CA PRO A 138 -15.22 1.39 -12.68
C PRO A 138 -15.91 0.17 -12.04
N PRO A 139 -16.85 0.34 -11.09
CA PRO A 139 -17.18 1.59 -10.40
C PRO A 139 -16.05 1.99 -9.44
N ALA A 140 -15.71 3.28 -9.43
CA ALA A 140 -14.70 3.79 -8.53
C ALA A 140 -15.28 3.86 -7.11
N PRO A 141 -14.64 3.24 -6.11
CA PRO A 141 -15.08 3.42 -4.72
C PRO A 141 -14.87 4.87 -4.29
N THR A 142 -15.80 5.41 -3.49
CA THR A 142 -15.78 6.80 -3.00
C THR A 142 -14.52 7.13 -2.20
N ALA A 143 -13.95 6.13 -1.53
CA ALA A 143 -12.72 6.23 -0.78
C ALA A 143 -11.99 4.90 -0.79
N CYS A 144 -10.71 4.94 -0.43
CA CYS A 144 -9.95 3.71 -0.24
C CYS A 144 -10.44 2.96 0.98
N PRO A 145 -10.29 1.62 1.02
CA PRO A 145 -10.83 0.81 2.10
C PRO A 145 -10.32 1.32 3.45
N ALA A 146 -11.21 1.47 4.42
CA ALA A 146 -10.80 1.79 5.79
C ALA A 146 -9.96 0.64 6.37
N PRO A 147 -9.09 0.89 7.36
CA PRO A 147 -8.38 -0.17 8.07
C PRO A 147 -9.38 -1.22 8.56
N GLY A 148 -9.17 -2.49 8.17
CA GLY A 148 -9.95 -3.60 8.71
C GLY A 148 -9.74 -3.73 10.22
N SER A 149 -10.70 -4.35 10.90
CA SER A 149 -10.62 -4.62 12.33
C SER A 149 -9.29 -5.28 12.70
N LYS A 150 -8.65 -4.80 13.77
CA LYS A 150 -7.40 -5.36 14.27
C LYS A 150 -7.62 -6.82 14.65
N ARG A 151 -6.99 -7.76 13.93
CA ARG A 151 -6.92 -9.15 14.37
C ARG A 151 -6.05 -9.21 15.62
N THR A 152 -6.54 -9.86 16.67
CA THR A 152 -5.79 -10.07 17.92
C THR A 152 -4.45 -10.72 17.59
N LEU A 153 -3.36 -10.03 17.94
CA LEU A 153 -2.00 -10.55 17.75
C LEU A 153 -1.63 -11.41 18.95
N SER A 154 -1.07 -12.60 18.68
CA SER A 154 -0.47 -13.47 19.70
C SER A 154 0.67 -12.77 20.44
N PRO A 155 1.04 -13.24 21.65
CA PRO A 155 2.17 -12.67 22.39
C PRO A 155 3.42 -12.64 21.52
N THR A 156 4.01 -11.45 21.37
CA THR A 156 5.23 -11.28 20.59
C THR A 156 6.42 -11.80 21.39
N PRO A 157 7.27 -12.69 20.84
CA PRO A 157 8.52 -13.07 21.49
C PRO A 157 9.44 -11.86 21.66
N THR A 158 10.41 -11.95 22.58
CA THR A 158 11.38 -10.87 22.80
C THR A 158 12.09 -10.51 21.50
N VAL A 159 12.05 -9.23 21.13
CA VAL A 159 12.67 -8.70 19.91
C VAL A 159 14.15 -9.10 19.85
N GLY A 160 14.59 -9.61 18.71
CA GLY A 160 15.98 -10.04 18.49
C GLY A 160 16.30 -11.46 18.96
N SER A 161 15.42 -12.13 19.74
CA SER A 161 15.59 -13.55 20.08
C SER A 161 15.52 -14.45 18.84
N PHE A 162 16.08 -15.66 18.93
CA PHE A 162 16.07 -16.61 17.81
C PHE A 162 14.64 -17.00 17.38
N SER A 163 13.72 -17.18 18.32
CA SER A 163 12.31 -17.46 18.02
C SER A 163 11.64 -16.28 17.32
N TRP A 164 11.86 -15.05 17.80
CA TRP A 164 11.38 -13.84 17.13
C TRP A 164 11.90 -13.76 15.69
N LYS A 165 13.21 -13.99 15.49
CA LYS A 165 13.84 -13.97 14.16
C LYS A 165 13.20 -14.98 13.21
N LEU A 166 12.99 -16.22 13.66
CA LEU A 166 12.35 -17.27 12.87
C LEU A 166 10.88 -16.96 12.55
N GLU A 167 10.09 -16.49 13.52
CA GLU A 167 8.69 -16.13 13.29
C GLU A 167 8.56 -15.00 12.28
N ARG A 168 9.39 -13.95 12.41
CA ARG A 168 9.39 -12.82 11.48
C ARG A 168 9.83 -13.23 10.08
N CYS A 169 10.81 -14.11 9.96
CA CYS A 169 11.23 -14.69 8.69
C CYS A 169 10.06 -15.39 7.95
N LYS A 170 9.26 -16.18 8.67
CA LYS A 170 8.08 -16.86 8.11
C LYS A 170 7.00 -15.87 7.63
N VAL A 171 6.77 -14.80 8.38
CA VAL A 171 5.83 -13.73 7.98
C VAL A 171 6.31 -13.06 6.69
N ILE A 172 7.60 -12.71 6.60
CA ILE A 172 8.18 -12.11 5.39
C ILE A 172 8.12 -13.08 4.20
N GLN A 173 8.39 -14.37 4.42
CA GLN A 173 8.27 -15.40 3.38
C GLN A 173 6.82 -15.52 2.87
N SER A 174 5.82 -15.47 3.77
CA SER A 174 4.41 -15.47 3.37
C SER A 174 4.06 -14.21 2.57
N TYR A 175 4.56 -13.04 2.98
CA TYR A 175 4.43 -11.80 2.22
C TYR A 175 5.02 -11.93 0.81
N GLN A 176 6.21 -12.53 0.67
CA GLN A 176 6.82 -12.70 -0.65
C GLN A 176 5.99 -13.54 -1.60
N ARG A 177 5.50 -14.70 -1.13
CA ARG A 177 4.64 -15.57 -1.94
C ARG A 177 3.36 -14.86 -2.35
N PHE A 178 2.79 -14.10 -1.42
CA PHE A 178 1.62 -13.28 -1.67
C PHE A 178 1.88 -12.25 -2.76
N MET A 179 2.96 -11.46 -2.64
CA MET A 179 3.30 -10.46 -3.64
C MET A 179 3.69 -11.05 -4.99
N GLU A 180 4.32 -12.23 -5.02
CA GLU A 180 4.56 -12.96 -6.25
C GLU A 180 3.24 -13.33 -6.96
N ALA A 181 2.25 -13.83 -6.21
CA ALA A 181 0.92 -14.12 -6.73
C ALA A 181 0.21 -12.84 -7.22
N VAL A 182 0.28 -11.75 -6.45
CA VAL A 182 -0.22 -10.42 -6.86
C VAL A 182 0.42 -9.97 -8.17
N GLY A 183 1.74 -10.09 -8.28
CA GLY A 183 2.47 -9.77 -9.50
C GLY A 183 1.96 -10.57 -10.70
N LYS A 184 1.79 -11.89 -10.55
CA LYS A 184 1.24 -12.77 -11.61
C LYS A 184 -0.15 -12.32 -12.06
N VAL A 185 -1.03 -11.95 -11.12
CA VAL A 185 -2.36 -11.42 -11.47
C VAL A 185 -2.25 -10.08 -12.21
N LEU A 186 -1.44 -9.15 -11.72
CA LEU A 186 -1.24 -7.84 -12.35
C LEU A 186 -0.64 -7.96 -13.76
N GLU A 187 0.19 -8.97 -14.04
CA GLU A 187 0.71 -9.20 -15.39
C GLU A 187 -0.39 -9.47 -16.42
N THR A 188 -1.53 -10.04 -16.00
CA THR A 188 -2.70 -10.26 -16.86
C THR A 188 -3.52 -8.99 -17.11
N TRP A 189 -3.27 -7.91 -16.35
CA TRP A 189 -4.03 -6.67 -16.49
C TRP A 189 -3.53 -5.91 -17.71
N GLY A 190 -4.45 -5.62 -18.63
CA GLY A 190 -4.18 -4.89 -19.86
C GLY A 190 -4.46 -3.38 -19.73
N PRO A 191 -4.61 -2.68 -20.89
CA PRO A 191 -4.82 -1.25 -20.93
C PRO A 191 -6.06 -0.82 -20.16
N SER A 192 -6.04 0.41 -19.63
CA SER A 192 -7.13 0.95 -18.82
C SER A 192 -8.53 0.74 -19.46
N PRO A 193 -9.59 0.47 -18.66
CA PRO A 193 -10.95 0.29 -19.18
C PRO A 193 -11.45 1.50 -20.00
N GLY A 194 -11.05 2.71 -19.62
CA GLY A 194 -11.38 3.95 -20.34
C GLY A 194 -10.75 4.02 -21.74
N GLN A 195 -9.52 3.52 -21.89
CA GLN A 195 -8.82 3.46 -23.17
C GLN A 195 -9.43 2.42 -24.11
N ARG A 196 -9.83 1.25 -23.59
CA ARG A 196 -10.58 0.24 -24.37
C ARG A 196 -11.88 0.82 -24.96
N ASN A 197 -12.63 1.58 -24.17
CA ASN A 197 -13.86 2.24 -24.63
C ASN A 197 -13.62 3.33 -25.67
N ARG A 198 -12.57 4.15 -25.52
CA ARG A 198 -12.19 5.15 -26.53
C ARG A 198 -11.82 4.50 -27.86
N ASN A 199 -11.02 3.44 -27.83
CA ASN A 199 -10.63 2.71 -29.05
C ASN A 199 -11.84 2.08 -29.75
N ARG A 200 -12.77 1.47 -29.00
CA ARG A 200 -14.02 0.94 -29.57
C ARG A 200 -14.87 2.04 -30.22
N ARG A 201 -15.04 3.19 -29.56
CA ARG A 201 -15.79 4.33 -30.13
C ARG A 201 -15.11 4.89 -31.37
N SER A 202 -13.78 5.00 -31.36
CA SER A 202 -12.99 5.45 -32.51
C SER A 202 -13.16 4.50 -33.71
N LEU A 203 -13.01 3.18 -33.49
CA LEU A 203 -13.24 2.18 -34.54
C LEU A 203 -14.67 2.21 -35.08
N LEU A 204 -15.68 2.33 -34.22
CA LEU A 204 -17.07 2.50 -34.64
C LEU A 204 -17.26 3.75 -35.50
N ASN A 205 -16.66 4.88 -35.12
CA ASN A 205 -16.74 6.12 -35.89
C ASN A 205 -16.03 6.00 -37.25
N VAL A 206 -14.90 5.31 -37.33
CA VAL A 206 -14.21 5.01 -38.60
C VAL A 206 -15.09 4.15 -39.50
N LEU A 207 -15.67 3.07 -38.97
CA LEU A 207 -16.55 2.17 -39.72
C LEU A 207 -17.83 2.87 -40.21
N LEU A 208 -18.42 3.74 -39.37
CA LEU A 208 -19.58 4.55 -39.73
C LEU A 208 -19.24 5.62 -40.78
N GLY A 209 -18.05 6.22 -40.70
CA GLY A 209 -17.53 7.16 -41.70
C GLY A 209 -17.31 6.51 -43.06
N GLN A 210 -16.79 5.28 -43.08
CA GLN A 210 -16.63 4.48 -44.30
C GLN A 210 -17.97 4.13 -44.94
N ARG A 211 -18.98 3.73 -44.16
CA ARG A 211 -20.33 3.46 -44.69
C ARG A 211 -21.00 4.68 -45.31
N ARG A 212 -20.78 5.89 -44.77
CA ARG A 212 -21.34 7.13 -45.34
C ARG A 212 -20.69 7.49 -46.68
N LYS A 213 -19.39 7.24 -46.85
CA LYS A 213 -18.69 7.47 -48.12
C LYS A 213 -19.15 6.54 -49.24
N VAL A 214 -19.40 5.26 -48.93
CA VAL A 214 -19.87 4.27 -49.94
C VAL A 214 -21.30 4.57 -50.42
N ARG A 215 -22.10 5.30 -49.65
CA ARG A 215 -23.51 5.61 -49.99
C ARG A 215 -23.69 6.93 -50.77
N ALA A 216 -22.60 7.69 -50.96
CA ALA A 216 -22.62 9.02 -51.55
C ALA A 216 -21.86 9.10 -52.90
N GLY A 217 -21.44 7.96 -53.45
CA GLY A 217 -20.95 7.80 -54.82
C GLY A 217 -21.81 6.79 -55.56
#